data_AF-A0A0M7AK68-F1
#
_entry.id   AF-A0A0M7AK68-F1
#
_cell.length_a   1.000
_cell.length_b   1.000
_cell.length_c   1.000
_cell.angle_alpha   90.00
_cell.angle_beta   90.00
_cell.angle_gamma   90.00
#
_symmetry.space_group_name_H-M   'P 1'
#
loop_
_entity.id
_entity.type
_entity.pdbx_description
1 polymer ?
#
loop_
_entity_poly.entity_id
_entity_poly.type
_entity_poly.pdbx_seq_one_letter_code
_entity_poly.pdbx_strand_id
1 'polypeptide(L)'
;MAETLRARAMRAGDGAAVVELWKRYLPNTENWDAWLPDLLEQLVQKDIVLGGVVFTDSTQPRCVAAGITCFLPQSTVDDFVARPKPYLNRRLLVRFRDGDTSVFLSPEEQARQNADAGLEMFVLEYCQETFDFEQQWAHEILNAIVPVYIASHTGFNIKRCLHETELVVGHIQEAGGNPFLFEVAPQDPFSLSDIGHGPRGVYGVSRESLTADKATGIAKSLLYCQSPKFQLVLQEQKLVHHALEGLTDVEIAEAIGVSRDRVRQIWQRIYAHLEDVDPEFFSSVASPVEGMKRGGERRRVSVAYLRSHPEELRPRVLRRN
;
A
#
# COMPACT_ATOMS: atom_id res chain seq x y z
N MET A 1 26.95 4.60 -17.47
CA MET A 1 25.65 5.31 -17.52
C MET A 1 24.88 4.83 -16.32
N ALA A 2 24.32 5.72 -15.51
CA ALA A 2 23.46 5.32 -14.39
C ALA A 2 22.25 4.57 -14.95
N GLU A 3 21.93 3.41 -14.37
CA GLU A 3 20.77 2.62 -14.78
C GLU A 3 19.51 3.37 -14.32
N THR A 4 18.61 3.69 -15.25
CA THR A 4 17.37 4.39 -14.91
C THR A 4 16.43 3.45 -14.14
N LEU A 5 15.75 3.96 -13.12
CA LEU A 5 14.82 3.19 -12.30
C LEU A 5 13.37 3.52 -12.63
N ARG A 6 12.54 2.48 -12.69
CA ARG A 6 11.08 2.58 -12.83
C ARG A 6 10.39 1.97 -11.63
N ALA A 7 9.86 2.83 -10.75
CA ALA A 7 9.05 2.42 -9.61
C ALA A 7 7.55 2.48 -9.95
N ARG A 8 6.79 1.52 -9.44
CA ARG A 8 5.32 1.49 -9.55
C ARG A 8 4.69 0.58 -8.50
N ALA A 9 3.37 0.68 -8.33
CA ALA A 9 2.63 -0.33 -7.60
C ALA A 9 2.84 -1.72 -8.22
N MET A 10 2.89 -2.73 -7.36
CA MET A 10 2.95 -4.14 -7.74
C MET A 10 1.65 -4.55 -8.44
N ARG A 11 1.76 -5.44 -9.43
CA ARG A 11 0.67 -5.95 -10.25
C ARG A 11 0.74 -7.47 -10.32
N ALA A 12 -0.36 -8.09 -10.73
CA ALA A 12 -0.33 -9.48 -11.14
C ALA A 12 0.73 -9.68 -12.26
N GLY A 13 1.50 -10.76 -12.19
CA GLY A 13 2.65 -11.03 -13.06
C GLY A 13 4.01 -10.59 -12.49
N ASP A 14 4.04 -9.80 -11.40
CA ASP A 14 5.31 -9.43 -10.75
C ASP A 14 5.84 -10.49 -9.77
N GLY A 15 5.00 -11.47 -9.40
CA GLY A 15 5.27 -12.43 -8.33
C GLY A 15 6.62 -13.11 -8.48
N ALA A 16 6.93 -13.64 -9.67
CA ALA A 16 8.19 -14.33 -9.93
C ALA A 16 9.42 -13.43 -9.74
N ALA A 17 9.37 -12.19 -10.24
CA ALA A 17 10.48 -11.25 -10.11
C ALA A 17 10.72 -10.81 -8.65
N VAL A 18 9.63 -10.65 -7.89
CA VAL A 18 9.69 -10.32 -6.45
C VAL A 18 10.29 -11.49 -5.66
N VAL A 19 9.83 -12.72 -5.91
CA VAL A 19 10.35 -13.92 -5.22
C VAL A 19 11.84 -14.13 -5.53
N GLU A 20 12.26 -13.91 -6.76
CA GLU A 20 13.68 -14.01 -7.14
C GLU A 20 14.56 -12.99 -6.40
N LEU A 21 14.06 -11.77 -6.17
CA LEU A 21 14.75 -10.80 -5.32
C LEU A 21 14.77 -11.25 -3.86
N TRP A 22 13.64 -11.72 -3.33
CA TRP A 22 13.52 -12.14 -1.93
C TRP A 22 14.45 -13.29 -1.57
N LYS A 23 14.65 -14.25 -2.48
CA LYS A 23 15.56 -15.40 -2.30
C LYS A 23 17.01 -15.00 -1.98
N ARG A 24 17.43 -13.78 -2.32
CA ARG A 24 18.77 -13.27 -1.98
C ARG A 24 18.92 -12.98 -0.48
N TYR A 25 17.83 -12.69 0.22
CA TYR A 25 17.81 -12.28 1.63
C TYR A 25 17.08 -13.27 2.53
N LEU A 26 16.20 -14.06 1.94
CA LEU A 26 15.30 -14.94 2.64
C LEU A 26 15.63 -16.37 2.23
N PRO A 27 16.01 -17.24 3.20
CA PRO A 27 16.38 -18.60 2.88
C PRO A 27 15.17 -19.36 2.35
N ASN A 28 15.40 -20.08 1.24
CA ASN A 28 14.38 -20.85 0.53
C ASN A 28 14.12 -22.20 1.22
N THR A 29 13.62 -22.17 2.45
CA THR A 29 13.35 -23.38 3.24
C THR A 29 12.04 -24.07 2.92
N GLU A 30 11.14 -23.39 2.19
CA GLU A 30 9.76 -23.81 1.97
C GLU A 30 9.47 -24.04 0.47
N ASN A 31 10.52 -24.15 -0.36
CA ASN A 31 10.40 -24.27 -1.81
C ASN A 31 9.52 -23.17 -2.42
N TRP A 32 9.82 -21.91 -2.09
CA TRP A 32 9.04 -20.74 -2.50
C TRP A 32 8.84 -20.64 -4.01
N ASP A 33 9.82 -21.07 -4.79
CA ASP A 33 9.75 -21.11 -6.25
C ASP A 33 8.53 -21.87 -6.77
N ALA A 34 8.04 -22.86 -6.01
CA ALA A 34 6.93 -23.70 -6.44
C ALA A 34 5.53 -23.11 -6.20
N TRP A 35 5.37 -22.10 -5.34
CA TRP A 35 4.04 -21.63 -4.94
C TRP A 35 3.93 -20.14 -4.61
N LEU A 36 5.02 -19.50 -4.17
CA LEU A 36 4.98 -18.13 -3.70
C LEU A 36 4.69 -17.12 -4.82
N PRO A 37 5.24 -17.26 -6.05
CA PRO A 37 4.88 -16.36 -7.15
C PRO A 37 3.36 -16.31 -7.41
N ASP A 38 2.74 -17.47 -7.58
CA ASP A 38 1.30 -17.60 -7.83
C ASP A 38 0.47 -17.07 -6.66
N LEU A 39 0.92 -17.34 -5.42
CA LEU A 39 0.26 -16.80 -4.24
C LEU A 39 0.31 -15.26 -4.20
N LEU A 40 1.48 -14.65 -4.48
CA LEU A 40 1.60 -13.19 -4.50
C LEU A 40 0.72 -12.59 -5.60
N GLU A 41 0.65 -13.21 -6.78
CA GLU A 41 -0.27 -12.79 -7.82
C GLU A 41 -1.72 -12.84 -7.35
N GLN A 42 -2.12 -13.93 -6.70
CA GLN A 42 -3.47 -14.08 -6.16
C GLN A 42 -3.78 -13.01 -5.11
N LEU A 43 -2.86 -12.74 -4.19
CA LEU A 43 -3.04 -11.74 -3.13
C LEU A 43 -3.17 -10.33 -3.70
N VAL A 44 -2.36 -9.98 -4.71
CA VAL A 44 -2.43 -8.68 -5.39
C VAL A 44 -3.71 -8.56 -6.22
N GLN A 45 -4.09 -9.58 -6.99
CA GLN A 45 -5.34 -9.57 -7.79
C GLN A 45 -6.60 -9.43 -6.93
N LYS A 46 -6.56 -9.95 -5.70
CA LYS A 46 -7.67 -9.88 -4.75
C LYS A 46 -7.64 -8.65 -3.86
N ASP A 47 -6.72 -7.70 -4.09
CA ASP A 47 -6.54 -6.51 -3.23
C ASP A 47 -6.34 -6.86 -1.73
N ILE A 48 -5.76 -8.03 -1.43
CA ILE A 48 -5.48 -8.46 -0.05
C ILE A 48 -4.19 -7.83 0.47
N VAL A 49 -3.22 -7.63 -0.43
CA VAL A 49 -1.93 -6.99 -0.15
C VAL A 49 -1.75 -5.77 -1.03
N LEU A 50 -0.98 -4.80 -0.54
CA LEU A 50 -0.49 -3.67 -1.32
C LEU A 50 1.00 -3.89 -1.55
N GLY A 51 1.48 -3.60 -2.75
CA GLY A 51 2.87 -3.78 -3.08
C GLY A 51 3.44 -2.64 -3.91
N GLY A 52 4.75 -2.45 -3.81
CA GLY A 52 5.52 -1.57 -4.68
C GLY A 52 6.74 -2.32 -5.20
N VAL A 53 7.10 -2.06 -6.43
CA VAL A 53 8.25 -2.68 -7.10
C VAL A 53 9.06 -1.62 -7.83
N VAL A 54 10.38 -1.81 -7.86
CA VAL A 54 11.32 -1.03 -8.67
C VAL A 54 11.99 -1.97 -9.64
N PHE A 55 11.91 -1.63 -10.92
CA PHE A 55 12.63 -2.31 -11.98
C PHE A 55 13.68 -1.40 -12.59
N THR A 56 14.73 -2.00 -13.14
CA THR A 56 15.62 -1.29 -14.05
C THR A 56 14.91 -1.01 -15.37
N ASP A 57 15.12 0.20 -15.90
CA ASP A 57 14.55 0.63 -17.18
C ASP A 57 15.51 0.22 -18.30
N SER A 58 15.48 -1.07 -18.64
CA SER A 58 16.33 -1.69 -19.64
C SER A 58 15.52 -2.62 -20.55
N THR A 59 16.16 -3.16 -21.60
CA THR A 59 15.54 -4.17 -22.48
C THR A 59 15.26 -5.50 -21.77
N GLN A 60 15.91 -5.75 -20.63
CA GLN A 60 15.64 -6.88 -19.74
C GLN A 60 15.41 -6.34 -18.32
N PRO A 61 14.20 -5.80 -18.04
CA PRO A 61 13.90 -5.21 -16.75
C PRO A 61 14.11 -6.21 -15.63
N ARG A 62 14.85 -5.78 -14.60
CA ARG A 62 15.15 -6.61 -13.44
C ARG A 62 14.60 -5.94 -12.19
N CYS A 63 13.93 -6.71 -11.34
CA CYS A 63 13.45 -6.20 -10.06
C CYS A 63 14.64 -5.95 -9.12
N VAL A 64 14.78 -4.71 -8.66
CA VAL A 64 15.85 -4.26 -7.74
C VAL A 64 15.33 -3.86 -6.38
N ALA A 65 14.02 -3.64 -6.24
CA ALA A 65 13.35 -3.55 -4.94
C ALA A 65 11.90 -4.01 -5.03
N ALA A 66 11.42 -4.56 -3.92
CA ALA A 66 10.03 -4.90 -3.72
C ALA A 66 9.66 -4.73 -2.24
N GLY A 67 8.52 -4.08 -1.99
CA GLY A 67 7.91 -3.99 -0.68
C GLY A 67 6.46 -4.46 -0.75
N ILE A 68 6.04 -5.27 0.21
CA ILE A 68 4.65 -5.75 0.32
C ILE A 68 4.14 -5.46 1.73
N THR A 69 2.93 -4.95 1.82
CA THR A 69 2.20 -4.75 3.06
C THR A 69 0.85 -5.45 3.00
N CYS A 70 0.28 -5.69 4.17
CA CYS A 70 -1.04 -6.27 4.32
C CYS A 70 -1.75 -5.62 5.51
N PHE A 71 -3.06 -5.85 5.59
CA PHE A 71 -3.84 -5.53 6.77
C PHE A 71 -4.22 -6.81 7.49
N LEU A 72 -4.03 -6.82 8.81
CA LEU A 72 -4.24 -7.99 9.66
C LEU A 72 -5.52 -7.84 10.51
N PRO A 73 -6.22 -8.94 10.83
CA PRO A 73 -7.17 -8.93 11.92
C PRO A 73 -6.51 -8.48 13.22
N GLN A 74 -7.23 -7.72 14.04
CA GLN A 74 -6.72 -7.28 15.33
C GLN A 74 -6.32 -8.46 16.23
N SER A 75 -7.08 -9.56 16.20
CA SER A 75 -6.74 -10.79 16.93
C SER A 75 -5.38 -11.38 16.53
N THR A 76 -5.01 -11.32 15.24
CA THR A 76 -3.72 -11.78 14.74
C THR A 76 -2.59 -10.90 15.28
N VAL A 77 -2.79 -9.58 15.32
CA VAL A 77 -1.77 -8.66 15.85
C VAL A 77 -1.63 -8.78 17.36
N ASP A 78 -2.75 -8.86 18.09
CA ASP A 78 -2.75 -8.99 19.54
C ASP A 78 -2.09 -10.31 19.97
N ASP A 79 -2.34 -11.41 19.24
CA ASP A 79 -1.64 -12.68 19.48
C ASP A 79 -0.13 -12.56 19.25
N PHE A 80 0.29 -11.94 18.14
CA PHE A 80 1.70 -11.75 17.82
C PHE A 80 2.41 -10.86 18.86
N VAL A 81 1.79 -9.76 19.29
CA VAL A 81 2.38 -8.87 20.30
C VAL A 81 2.45 -9.56 21.67
N ALA A 82 1.42 -10.32 22.05
CA ALA A 82 1.43 -11.05 23.32
C ALA A 82 2.44 -12.22 23.33
N ARG A 83 2.64 -12.87 22.17
CA ARG A 83 3.46 -14.07 22.02
C ARG A 83 4.28 -14.01 20.73
N PRO A 84 5.31 -13.15 20.68
CA PRO A 84 6.04 -12.91 19.45
C PRO A 84 6.81 -14.15 19.03
N LYS A 85 6.55 -14.58 17.80
CA LYS A 85 7.25 -15.68 17.13
C LYS A 85 7.93 -15.16 15.88
N PRO A 86 9.18 -15.54 15.61
CA PRO A 86 9.92 -14.97 14.49
C PRO A 86 9.29 -15.40 13.16
N TYR A 87 9.54 -14.58 12.14
CA TYR A 87 9.09 -14.75 10.77
C TYR A 87 7.56 -14.74 10.63
N LEU A 88 6.90 -13.76 11.25
CA LEU A 88 5.45 -13.61 11.15
C LEU A 88 5.00 -13.57 9.69
N ASN A 89 5.71 -12.83 8.84
CA ASN A 89 5.42 -12.76 7.41
C ASN A 89 5.33 -14.13 6.73
N ARG A 90 6.32 -15.00 6.97
CA ARG A 90 6.34 -16.37 6.44
C ARG A 90 5.19 -17.20 6.97
N ARG A 91 4.93 -17.12 8.28
CA ARG A 91 3.84 -17.86 8.93
C ARG A 91 2.48 -17.47 8.35
N LEU A 92 2.25 -16.18 8.09
CA LEU A 92 1.03 -15.70 7.47
C LEU A 92 0.89 -16.24 6.04
N LEU A 93 1.95 -16.16 5.22
CA LEU A 93 1.95 -16.68 3.85
C LEU A 93 1.72 -18.20 3.78
N VAL A 94 2.39 -18.97 4.63
CA VAL A 94 2.23 -20.44 4.72
C VAL A 94 0.81 -20.80 5.16
N ARG A 95 0.27 -20.16 6.21
CA ARG A 95 -1.11 -20.40 6.66
C ARG A 95 -2.12 -20.10 5.57
N PHE A 96 -1.95 -18.98 4.86
CA PHE A 96 -2.85 -18.62 3.77
C PHE A 96 -2.78 -19.64 2.62
N ARG A 97 -1.58 -20.06 2.21
CA ARG A 97 -1.36 -21.13 1.23
C ARG A 97 -2.09 -22.41 1.64
N ASP A 98 -2.02 -22.76 2.92
CA ASP A 98 -2.63 -23.97 3.48
C ASP A 98 -4.15 -23.83 3.72
N GLY A 99 -4.76 -22.73 3.25
CA GLY A 99 -6.21 -22.53 3.20
C GLY A 99 -6.78 -21.63 4.30
N ASP A 100 -5.96 -21.15 5.24
CA ASP A 100 -6.40 -20.20 6.26
C ASP A 100 -6.42 -18.78 5.71
N THR A 101 -7.52 -18.42 5.07
CA THR A 101 -7.70 -17.09 4.49
C THR A 101 -7.99 -16.01 5.53
N SER A 102 -8.18 -16.37 6.81
CA SER A 102 -8.50 -15.43 7.89
C SER A 102 -7.29 -14.65 8.40
N VAL A 103 -6.08 -15.01 7.99
CA VAL A 103 -4.84 -14.35 8.45
C VAL A 103 -4.65 -12.95 7.91
N PHE A 104 -5.29 -12.61 6.79
CA PHE A 104 -5.32 -11.28 6.19
C PHE A 104 -6.76 -10.77 6.10
N LEU A 105 -6.94 -9.46 6.14
CA LEU A 105 -8.25 -8.86 5.88
C LEU A 105 -8.59 -8.95 4.40
N SER A 106 -9.78 -9.47 4.10
CA SER A 106 -10.39 -9.34 2.78
C SER A 106 -10.69 -7.87 2.43
N PRO A 107 -10.85 -7.50 1.16
CA PRO A 107 -11.18 -6.12 0.77
C PRO A 107 -12.43 -5.55 1.45
N GLU A 108 -13.44 -6.40 1.70
CA GLU A 108 -14.65 -6.00 2.42
C GLU A 108 -14.37 -5.68 3.89
N GLU A 109 -13.56 -6.51 4.55
CA GLU A 109 -13.16 -6.27 5.94
C GLU A 109 -12.24 -5.06 6.05
N GLN A 110 -11.33 -4.88 5.09
CA GLN A 110 -10.51 -3.67 4.99
C GLN A 110 -11.42 -2.44 4.87
N ALA A 111 -12.39 -2.44 3.96
CA ALA A 111 -13.33 -1.33 3.79
C ALA A 111 -14.14 -1.05 5.07
N ARG A 112 -14.58 -2.09 5.78
CA ARG A 112 -15.32 -1.96 7.04
C ARG A 112 -14.46 -1.36 8.14
N GLN A 113 -13.23 -1.86 8.33
CA GLN A 113 -12.32 -1.38 9.37
C GLN A 113 -11.78 0.02 9.05
N ASN A 114 -11.51 0.31 7.79
CA ASN A 114 -11.09 1.63 7.32
C ASN A 114 -12.14 2.72 7.63
N ALA A 115 -13.43 2.36 7.62
CA ALA A 115 -14.54 3.26 7.95
C ALA A 115 -14.83 3.40 9.46
N ASP A 116 -14.12 2.66 10.32
CA ASP A 116 -14.41 2.58 11.76
C ASP A 116 -13.13 2.70 12.61
N ALA A 117 -12.77 1.66 13.36
CA ALA A 117 -11.63 1.68 14.30
C ALA A 117 -10.25 1.89 13.65
N GLY A 118 -10.14 1.69 12.34
CA GLY A 118 -8.89 1.79 11.59
C GLY A 118 -8.15 0.45 11.43
N LEU A 119 -7.15 0.47 10.57
CA LEU A 119 -6.46 -0.73 10.06
C LEU A 119 -5.15 -1.02 10.81
N GLU A 120 -4.94 -2.29 11.14
CA GLU A 120 -3.66 -2.83 11.56
C GLU A 120 -2.81 -3.16 10.33
N MET A 121 -1.84 -2.32 10.00
CA MET A 121 -0.94 -2.57 8.88
C MET A 121 0.29 -3.35 9.33
N PHE A 122 0.68 -4.35 8.54
CA PHE A 122 1.94 -5.06 8.69
C PHE A 122 2.74 -4.99 7.40
N VAL A 123 4.00 -4.59 7.50
CA VAL A 123 4.98 -4.69 6.40
C VAL A 123 5.38 -6.16 6.30
N LEU A 124 4.82 -6.84 5.30
CA LEU A 124 5.02 -8.26 5.10
C LEU A 124 6.47 -8.53 4.72
N GLU A 125 7.04 -7.72 3.83
CA GLU A 125 8.47 -7.80 3.51
C GLU A 125 8.92 -6.54 2.76
N TYR A 126 10.19 -6.17 2.94
CA TYR A 126 10.87 -5.22 2.08
C TYR A 126 12.26 -5.75 1.75
N CYS A 127 12.54 -5.87 0.45
CA CYS A 127 13.85 -6.26 -0.05
C CYS A 127 14.29 -5.27 -1.13
N GLN A 128 15.59 -5.02 -1.19
CA GLN A 128 16.24 -4.32 -2.29
C GLN A 128 17.58 -4.97 -2.58
N GLU A 129 18.12 -4.79 -3.79
CA GLU A 129 19.33 -5.46 -4.28
C GLU A 129 20.58 -5.26 -3.41
N THR A 130 20.67 -4.17 -2.65
CA THR A 130 21.75 -3.96 -1.69
C THR A 130 21.28 -3.09 -0.54
N PHE A 131 21.65 -3.46 0.68
CA PHE A 131 21.46 -2.64 1.89
C PHE A 131 22.75 -1.93 2.31
N ASP A 132 23.77 -1.92 1.43
CA ASP A 132 24.98 -1.14 1.63
C ASP A 132 24.71 0.34 1.31
N PHE A 133 24.33 1.11 2.34
CA PHE A 133 24.05 2.54 2.22
C PHE A 133 25.30 3.43 2.11
N GLU A 134 26.50 2.85 2.03
CA GLU A 134 27.66 3.60 1.55
C GLU A 134 27.61 3.74 0.02
N GLN A 135 26.86 2.87 -0.66
CA GLN A 135 26.66 2.91 -2.11
C GLN A 135 25.51 3.84 -2.48
N GLN A 136 25.76 4.75 -3.42
CA GLN A 136 24.73 5.63 -4.00
C GLN A 136 23.53 4.84 -4.56
N TRP A 137 23.77 3.64 -5.10
CA TRP A 137 22.73 2.78 -5.65
C TRP A 137 21.65 2.39 -4.65
N ALA A 138 22.02 2.08 -3.41
CA ALA A 138 21.06 1.74 -2.35
C ALA A 138 20.10 2.91 -2.07
N HIS A 139 20.62 4.14 -2.11
CA HIS A 139 19.82 5.37 -1.94
C HIS A 139 18.94 5.66 -3.15
N GLU A 140 19.42 5.44 -4.37
CA GLU A 140 18.63 5.61 -5.59
C GLU A 140 17.42 4.67 -5.60
N ILE A 141 17.60 3.41 -5.19
CA ILE A 141 16.50 2.45 -5.05
C ILE A 141 15.50 2.91 -3.98
N LEU A 142 15.97 3.32 -2.80
CA LEU A 142 15.08 3.84 -1.74
C LEU A 142 14.28 5.07 -2.21
N ASN A 143 14.94 6.02 -2.86
CA ASN A 143 14.30 7.22 -3.39
C ASN A 143 13.25 6.89 -4.46
N ALA A 144 13.41 5.79 -5.19
CA ALA A 144 12.44 5.32 -6.16
C ALA A 144 11.23 4.63 -5.51
N ILE A 145 11.43 3.77 -4.50
CA ILE A 145 10.35 2.96 -3.91
C ILE A 145 9.53 3.69 -2.84
N VAL A 146 10.15 4.57 -2.04
CA VAL A 146 9.46 5.25 -0.92
C VAL A 146 8.26 6.07 -1.38
N PRO A 147 8.29 6.83 -2.50
CA PRO A 147 7.11 7.52 -3.01
C PRO A 147 5.97 6.57 -3.37
N VAL A 148 6.28 5.39 -3.92
CA VAL A 148 5.26 4.36 -4.22
C VAL A 148 4.64 3.83 -2.93
N TYR A 149 5.48 3.56 -1.93
CA TYR A 149 5.02 3.14 -0.61
C TYR A 149 4.08 4.17 0.01
N ILE A 150 4.47 5.45 0.06
CA ILE A 150 3.62 6.52 0.59
C ILE A 150 2.31 6.60 -0.20
N ALA A 151 2.37 6.74 -1.52
CA ALA A 151 1.18 6.87 -2.37
C ALA A 151 0.20 5.69 -2.23
N SER A 152 0.71 4.47 -2.03
CA SER A 152 -0.14 3.28 -1.89
C SER A 152 -0.94 3.27 -0.58
N HIS A 153 -0.43 3.92 0.47
CA HIS A 153 -1.00 3.84 1.82
C HIS A 153 -1.65 5.13 2.33
N THR A 154 -1.24 6.31 1.85
CA THR A 154 -1.77 7.59 2.35
C THR A 154 -3.29 7.66 2.22
N GLY A 155 -3.99 8.07 3.28
CA GLY A 155 -5.45 8.19 3.29
C GLY A 155 -6.19 6.92 3.71
N PHE A 156 -5.49 5.81 3.92
CA PHE A 156 -6.06 4.73 4.73
C PHE A 156 -6.12 5.21 6.18
N ASN A 157 -7.16 4.82 6.90
CA ASN A 157 -7.36 5.04 8.32
C ASN A 157 -6.46 4.05 9.11
N ILE A 158 -5.14 4.12 8.93
CA ILE A 158 -4.18 3.21 9.56
C ILE A 158 -4.03 3.60 11.03
N LYS A 159 -4.32 2.68 11.96
CA LYS A 159 -4.20 2.93 13.40
C LYS A 159 -2.83 2.52 13.94
N ARG A 160 -2.20 1.50 13.35
CA ARG A 160 -0.87 1.01 13.71
C ARG A 160 -0.19 0.37 12.51
N CYS A 161 1.12 0.56 12.41
CA CYS A 161 2.00 -0.04 11.43
C CYS A 161 3.08 -0.83 12.17
N LEU A 162 3.23 -2.11 11.86
CA LEU A 162 4.26 -2.98 12.41
C LEU A 162 5.15 -3.55 11.29
N HIS A 163 6.42 -3.79 11.61
CA HIS A 163 7.38 -4.42 10.72
C HIS A 163 8.36 -5.26 11.53
N GLU A 164 8.49 -6.54 11.17
CA GLU A 164 9.48 -7.43 11.76
C GLU A 164 10.71 -7.53 10.84
N THR A 165 11.88 -7.11 11.32
CA THR A 165 13.12 -7.16 10.55
C THR A 165 14.30 -7.65 11.39
N GLU A 166 15.45 -7.91 10.77
CA GLU A 166 16.66 -8.26 11.51
C GLU A 166 17.17 -7.05 12.31
N LEU A 167 17.67 -7.28 13.53
CA LEU A 167 18.14 -6.19 14.39
C LEU A 167 19.28 -5.39 13.73
N VAL A 168 20.10 -6.01 12.89
CA VAL A 168 21.22 -5.35 12.18
C VAL A 168 20.76 -4.24 11.24
N VAL A 169 19.58 -4.37 10.63
CA VAL A 169 18.96 -3.35 9.76
C VAL A 169 17.93 -2.47 10.49
N GLY A 170 17.79 -2.65 11.80
CA GLY A 170 16.82 -1.94 12.64
C GLY A 170 16.96 -0.42 12.62
N HIS A 171 18.19 0.08 12.54
CA HIS A 171 18.47 1.52 12.47
C HIS A 171 17.80 2.20 11.28
N ILE A 172 17.56 1.49 10.17
CA ILE A 172 16.83 1.99 9.00
C ILE A 172 15.35 2.23 9.35
N GLN A 173 14.75 1.32 10.12
CA GLN A 173 13.37 1.45 10.57
C GLN A 173 13.19 2.66 11.47
N GLU A 174 14.11 2.84 12.42
CA GLU A 174 14.10 3.98 13.34
C GLU A 174 14.28 5.31 12.59
N ALA A 175 15.19 5.37 11.61
CA ALA A 175 15.36 6.53 10.73
C ALA A 175 14.10 6.83 9.89
N GLY A 176 13.32 5.80 9.53
CA GLY A 176 12.03 5.94 8.85
C GLY A 176 10.87 6.39 9.76
N GLY A 177 11.11 6.55 11.07
CA GLY A 177 10.11 6.92 12.06
C GLY A 177 9.35 5.73 12.68
N ASN A 178 9.86 4.50 12.52
CA ASN A 178 9.33 3.30 13.16
C ASN A 178 10.22 2.92 14.35
N PRO A 179 9.88 3.34 15.59
CA PRO A 179 10.70 3.00 16.75
C PRO A 179 10.71 1.49 17.02
N PHE A 180 11.79 1.01 17.63
CA PHE A 180 11.88 -0.33 18.17
C PHE A 180 10.82 -0.57 19.26
N LEU A 181 10.13 -1.71 19.21
CA LEU A 181 9.11 -2.08 20.18
C LEU A 181 9.60 -3.21 21.09
N PHE A 182 10.02 -4.34 20.51
CA PHE A 182 10.50 -5.50 21.24
C PHE A 182 11.29 -6.46 20.34
N GLU A 183 12.13 -7.26 20.96
CA GLU A 183 12.84 -8.36 20.30
C GLU A 183 11.96 -9.60 20.21
N VAL A 184 12.07 -10.34 19.12
CA VAL A 184 11.37 -11.61 18.93
C VAL A 184 12.27 -12.75 19.39
N ALA A 185 11.80 -13.53 20.37
CA ALA A 185 12.60 -14.58 20.98
C ALA A 185 13.01 -15.66 19.93
N PRO A 186 14.28 -16.09 19.91
CA PRO A 186 14.78 -17.07 18.93
C PRO A 186 14.34 -18.53 19.19
N GLN A 187 13.68 -18.78 20.33
CA GLN A 187 13.39 -20.13 20.87
C GLN A 187 12.12 -20.76 20.26
N ASP A 188 12.00 -20.81 18.93
CA ASP A 188 10.85 -21.41 18.23
C ASP A 188 11.29 -22.61 17.36
N PRO A 189 10.51 -23.70 17.22
CA PRO A 189 10.85 -24.80 16.30
C PRO A 189 10.85 -24.42 14.81
N PHE A 190 10.26 -23.28 14.43
CA PHE A 190 10.47 -22.64 13.12
C PHE A 190 11.78 -21.83 13.06
N SER A 191 12.60 -21.86 14.12
CA SER A 191 13.88 -21.17 14.19
C SER A 191 14.77 -21.72 13.10
N LEU A 192 15.08 -20.83 12.16
CA LEU A 192 16.10 -21.01 11.14
C LEU A 192 17.49 -20.87 11.76
N SER A 193 17.70 -21.33 13.01
CA SER A 193 18.97 -21.25 13.73
C SER A 193 20.13 -21.82 12.91
N ASP A 194 19.82 -22.78 12.04
CA ASP A 194 20.79 -23.46 11.17
C ASP A 194 21.13 -22.69 9.89
N ILE A 195 20.48 -21.53 9.66
CA ILE A 195 20.60 -20.73 8.42
C ILE A 195 21.28 -19.38 8.66
N GLY A 196 21.77 -19.14 9.88
CA GLY A 196 22.67 -18.02 10.17
C GLY A 196 22.02 -16.64 10.20
N HIS A 197 20.69 -16.55 10.34
CA HIS A 197 20.02 -15.26 10.53
C HIS A 197 20.11 -14.78 11.98
N GLY A 198 20.40 -13.49 12.14
CA GLY A 198 20.51 -12.84 13.43
C GLY A 198 19.17 -12.67 14.16
N PRO A 199 19.19 -12.20 15.41
CA PRO A 199 17.99 -11.85 16.15
C PRO A 199 17.12 -10.85 15.38
N ARG A 200 15.80 -10.94 15.56
CA ARG A 200 14.81 -10.11 14.89
C ARG A 200 14.09 -9.20 15.88
N GLY A 201 13.78 -7.99 15.43
CA GLY A 201 13.04 -7.00 16.20
C GLY A 201 11.75 -6.62 15.50
N VAL A 202 10.75 -6.26 16.30
CA VAL A 202 9.54 -5.60 15.82
C VAL A 202 9.69 -4.10 16.00
N TYR A 203 9.49 -3.39 14.91
CA TYR A 203 9.47 -1.95 14.82
C TYR A 203 8.07 -1.51 14.45
N GLY A 204 7.66 -0.33 14.89
CA GLY A 204 6.36 0.15 14.51
C GLY A 204 5.91 1.38 15.24
N VAL A 205 4.79 1.90 14.76
CA VAL A 205 4.22 3.15 15.23
C VAL A 205 2.70 3.02 15.25
N SER A 206 2.08 3.62 16.25
CA SER A 206 0.64 3.76 16.34
C SER A 206 0.23 5.22 16.22
N ARG A 207 -1.00 5.47 15.78
CA ARG A 207 -1.58 6.82 15.76
C ARG A 207 -1.54 7.46 17.15
N GLU A 208 -1.82 6.69 18.20
CA GLU A 208 -1.80 7.16 19.58
C GLU A 208 -0.40 7.56 20.04
N SER A 209 0.64 6.87 19.54
CA SER A 209 2.04 7.22 19.82
C SER A 209 2.58 8.41 19.02
N LEU A 210 1.83 8.91 18.02
CA LEU A 210 2.23 10.11 17.28
C LEU A 210 1.96 11.36 18.10
N THR A 211 2.97 11.83 18.81
CA THR A 211 2.97 13.15 19.43
C THR A 211 3.41 14.21 18.42
N ALA A 212 2.93 15.45 18.56
CA ALA A 212 3.16 16.55 17.61
C ALA A 212 4.66 16.88 17.41
N ASP A 213 5.50 16.56 18.38
CA ASP A 213 6.95 16.73 18.43
C ASP A 213 7.76 15.54 17.85
N LYS A 214 7.14 14.36 17.70
CA LYS A 214 7.81 13.12 17.24
C LYS A 214 7.33 12.64 15.87
N ALA A 215 6.30 13.26 15.31
CA ALA A 215 5.79 12.91 13.99
C ALA A 215 6.60 13.58 12.87
N THR A 216 7.69 12.94 12.45
CA THR A 216 8.42 13.26 11.21
C THR A 216 8.57 12.01 10.34
N GLY A 217 8.78 12.20 9.03
CA GLY A 217 9.08 11.10 8.11
C GLY A 217 7.87 10.28 7.64
N ILE A 218 8.14 9.05 7.20
CA ILE A 218 7.20 8.15 6.51
C ILE A 218 6.02 7.78 7.42
N ALA A 219 6.30 7.49 8.70
CA ALA A 219 5.29 7.16 9.71
C ALA A 219 4.13 8.17 9.77
N LYS A 220 4.44 9.47 9.71
CA LYS A 220 3.42 10.53 9.71
C LYS A 220 2.56 10.49 8.46
N SER A 221 3.17 10.32 7.28
CA SER A 221 2.43 10.24 6.01
C SER A 221 1.44 9.06 5.97
N LEU A 222 1.73 7.99 6.70
CA LEU A 222 0.87 6.80 6.77
C LEU A 222 -0.27 6.94 7.76
N LEU A 223 0.02 7.44 8.97
CA LEU A 223 -0.94 7.44 10.08
C LEU A 223 -1.79 8.71 10.17
N TYR A 224 -1.37 9.79 9.51
CA TYR A 224 -2.18 10.99 9.38
C TYR A 224 -3.25 10.78 8.30
N CYS A 225 -4.48 10.53 8.74
CA CYS A 225 -5.63 10.37 7.87
C CYS A 225 -6.70 11.40 8.26
N GLN A 226 -7.22 12.13 7.28
CA GLN A 226 -8.42 12.94 7.46
C GLN A 226 -9.66 12.08 7.24
N SER A 227 -10.79 12.50 7.81
CA SER A 227 -12.06 11.86 7.47
C SER A 227 -12.48 12.29 6.06
N PRO A 228 -12.92 11.36 5.21
CA PRO A 228 -13.41 11.71 3.89
C PRO A 228 -14.63 12.64 3.96
N LYS A 229 -14.60 13.73 3.21
CA LYS A 229 -15.69 14.69 3.10
C LYS A 229 -16.80 14.15 2.19
N PHE A 230 -16.43 13.62 1.02
CA PHE A 230 -17.36 13.26 -0.03
C PHE A 230 -17.78 11.80 -0.03
N GLN A 231 -17.00 10.90 0.59
CA GLN A 231 -17.41 9.50 0.78
C GLN A 231 -17.81 8.80 -0.53
N LEU A 232 -17.00 8.94 -1.58
CA LEU A 232 -17.26 8.32 -2.89
C LEU A 232 -17.46 6.81 -2.79
N VAL A 233 -18.37 6.26 -3.60
CA VAL A 233 -18.60 4.80 -3.64
C VAL A 233 -17.52 4.09 -4.46
N LEU A 234 -17.38 2.77 -4.30
CA LEU A 234 -16.31 1.99 -4.95
C LEU A 234 -16.20 2.20 -6.48
N GLN A 235 -17.32 2.27 -7.20
CA GLN A 235 -17.30 2.53 -8.65
C GLN A 235 -16.78 3.93 -9.00
N GLU A 236 -17.11 4.94 -8.18
CA GLU A 236 -16.64 6.32 -8.34
C GLU A 236 -15.16 6.41 -7.99
N GLN A 237 -14.73 5.76 -6.91
CA GLN A 237 -13.33 5.66 -6.51
C GLN A 237 -12.47 5.01 -7.61
N LYS A 238 -12.89 3.87 -8.16
CA LYS A 238 -12.19 3.18 -9.27
C LYS A 238 -12.02 4.08 -10.49
N LEU A 239 -13.09 4.78 -10.88
CA LEU A 239 -13.05 5.71 -11.99
C LEU A 239 -12.09 6.88 -11.73
N VAL A 240 -12.09 7.44 -10.53
CA VAL A 240 -11.18 8.53 -10.16
C VAL A 240 -9.73 8.07 -10.11
N HIS A 241 -9.44 6.88 -9.59
CA HIS A 241 -8.09 6.31 -9.58
C HIS A 241 -7.49 6.28 -10.99
N HIS A 242 -8.22 5.75 -11.98
CA HIS A 242 -7.75 5.77 -13.37
C HIS A 242 -7.66 7.18 -13.95
N ALA A 243 -8.55 8.09 -13.55
CA ALA A 243 -8.44 9.49 -13.97
C ALA A 243 -7.18 10.18 -13.41
N LEU A 244 -6.76 9.83 -12.19
CA LEU A 244 -5.53 10.33 -11.56
C LEU A 244 -4.27 9.80 -12.25
N GLU A 245 -4.34 8.59 -12.80
CA GLU A 245 -3.32 7.98 -13.67
C GLU A 245 -3.24 8.65 -15.06
N GLY A 246 -4.15 9.58 -15.37
CA GLY A 246 -4.17 10.33 -16.62
C GLY A 246 -4.97 9.68 -17.75
N LEU A 247 -5.67 8.58 -17.49
CA LEU A 247 -6.48 7.90 -18.51
C LEU A 247 -7.63 8.79 -19.00
N THR A 248 -7.97 8.65 -20.28
CA THR A 248 -9.14 9.24 -20.91
C THR A 248 -10.41 8.46 -20.57
N ASP A 249 -11.60 9.05 -20.77
CA ASP A 249 -12.86 8.35 -20.49
C ASP A 249 -13.04 7.05 -21.31
N VAL A 250 -12.38 6.94 -22.48
CA VAL A 250 -12.39 5.73 -23.31
C VAL A 250 -11.52 4.65 -22.68
N GLU A 251 -10.29 4.99 -22.30
CA GLU A 251 -9.37 4.05 -21.63
C GLU A 251 -9.90 3.62 -20.26
N ILE A 252 -10.53 4.54 -19.52
CA ILE A 252 -11.21 4.23 -18.25
C ILE A 252 -12.33 3.22 -18.49
N ALA A 253 -13.16 3.42 -19.52
CA ALA A 253 -14.28 2.55 -19.85
C ALA A 253 -13.81 1.12 -20.14
N GLU A 254 -12.72 0.98 -20.91
CA GLU A 254 -12.06 -0.29 -21.18
C GLU A 254 -11.49 -0.92 -19.90
N ALA A 255 -10.74 -0.15 -19.10
CA ALA A 255 -10.09 -0.63 -17.89
C ALA A 255 -11.07 -1.17 -16.83
N ILE A 256 -12.23 -0.52 -16.68
CA ILE A 256 -13.25 -0.94 -15.70
C ILE A 256 -14.35 -1.83 -16.31
N GLY A 257 -14.30 -2.12 -17.61
CA GLY A 257 -15.24 -3.00 -18.30
C GLY A 257 -16.66 -2.44 -18.44
N VAL A 258 -16.82 -1.15 -18.70
CA VAL A 258 -18.13 -0.50 -18.91
C VAL A 258 -18.17 0.32 -20.19
N SER A 259 -19.35 0.83 -20.59
CA SER A 259 -19.44 1.72 -21.74
C SER A 259 -18.92 3.14 -21.43
N ARG A 260 -18.44 3.85 -22.45
CA ARG A 260 -18.06 5.27 -22.33
C ARG A 260 -19.19 6.15 -21.78
N ASP A 261 -20.43 5.87 -22.18
CA ASP A 261 -21.59 6.58 -21.65
C ASP A 261 -21.79 6.34 -20.16
N ARG A 262 -21.50 5.12 -19.69
CA ARG A 262 -21.52 4.80 -18.25
C ARG A 262 -20.46 5.60 -17.49
N VAL A 263 -19.24 5.73 -18.03
CA VAL A 263 -18.18 6.60 -17.45
C VAL A 263 -18.69 8.04 -17.31
N ARG A 264 -19.31 8.58 -18.35
CA ARG A 264 -19.90 9.94 -18.31
C ARG A 264 -20.98 10.08 -17.25
N GLN A 265 -21.87 9.09 -17.10
CA GLN A 265 -22.90 9.10 -16.06
C GLN A 265 -22.31 9.07 -14.64
N ILE A 266 -21.25 8.28 -14.42
CA ILE A 266 -20.56 8.24 -13.12
C ILE A 266 -19.93 9.61 -12.82
N TRP A 267 -19.26 10.25 -13.78
CA TRP A 267 -18.76 11.62 -13.59
C TRP A 267 -19.87 12.62 -13.24
N GLN A 268 -21.01 12.56 -13.94
CA GLN A 268 -22.15 13.43 -13.64
C GLN A 268 -22.66 13.23 -12.20
N ARG A 269 -22.73 11.98 -11.74
CA ARG A 269 -23.07 11.67 -10.35
C ARG A 269 -22.05 12.23 -9.36
N ILE A 270 -20.76 12.04 -9.63
CA ILE A 270 -19.69 12.60 -8.80
C ILE A 270 -19.88 14.12 -8.70
N TYR A 271 -20.05 14.83 -9.82
CA TYR A 271 -20.20 16.29 -9.79
C TYR A 271 -21.43 16.73 -9.00
N ALA A 272 -22.58 16.08 -9.21
CA ALA A 272 -23.79 16.39 -8.46
C ALA A 272 -23.59 16.15 -6.96
N HIS A 273 -22.92 15.06 -6.58
CA HIS A 273 -22.63 14.74 -5.18
C HIS A 273 -21.65 15.73 -4.54
N LEU A 274 -20.60 16.14 -5.26
CA LEU A 274 -19.67 17.17 -4.79
C LEU A 274 -20.39 18.52 -4.58
N GLU A 275 -21.29 18.92 -5.48
CA GLU A 275 -22.10 20.14 -5.36
C GLU A 275 -23.13 20.06 -4.21
N ASP A 276 -23.70 18.89 -3.96
CA ASP A 276 -24.65 18.67 -2.86
C ASP A 276 -23.96 18.80 -1.49
N VAL A 277 -22.78 18.19 -1.34
CA VAL A 277 -21.99 18.23 -0.10
C VAL A 277 -21.26 19.58 0.08
N ASP A 278 -20.85 20.21 -1.01
CA ASP A 278 -20.13 21.49 -1.01
C ASP A 278 -20.59 22.39 -2.20
N PRO A 279 -21.62 23.23 -2.00
CA PRO A 279 -22.17 24.08 -3.06
C PRO A 279 -21.17 25.05 -3.68
N GLU A 280 -20.09 25.38 -2.96
CA GLU A 280 -19.06 26.30 -3.44
C GLU A 280 -17.90 25.59 -4.16
N PHE A 281 -17.91 24.26 -4.23
CA PHE A 281 -16.79 23.46 -4.75
C PHE A 281 -16.38 23.85 -6.18
N PHE A 282 -17.33 24.16 -7.06
CA PHE A 282 -17.07 24.58 -8.45
C PHE A 282 -17.19 26.10 -8.68
N SER A 283 -17.28 26.91 -7.62
CA SER A 283 -17.44 28.37 -7.74
C SER A 283 -16.34 29.04 -8.57
N SER A 284 -15.09 28.56 -8.47
CA SER A 284 -13.93 29.05 -9.23
C SER A 284 -13.98 28.71 -10.74
N VAL A 285 -14.78 27.72 -11.12
CA VAL A 285 -14.94 27.19 -12.49
C VAL A 285 -16.19 27.75 -13.17
N ALA A 286 -17.11 28.35 -12.41
CA ALA A 286 -18.37 28.87 -12.90
C ALA A 286 -18.24 30.13 -13.79
N SER A 287 -17.01 30.61 -14.04
CA SER A 287 -16.78 31.82 -14.83
C SER A 287 -17.25 31.64 -16.28
N PRO A 288 -18.11 32.53 -16.81
CA PRO A 288 -18.77 32.37 -18.10
C PRO A 288 -17.83 32.83 -19.24
N VAL A 289 -16.77 32.08 -19.49
CA VAL A 289 -15.99 32.25 -20.73
C VAL A 289 -16.49 31.23 -21.75
N GLU A 290 -17.16 31.75 -22.78
CA GLU A 290 -17.77 30.99 -23.86
C GLU A 290 -16.77 30.03 -24.53
N GLY A 291 -17.17 28.76 -24.66
CA GLY A 291 -16.51 27.78 -25.52
C GLY A 291 -15.70 26.68 -24.82
N MET A 292 -15.32 26.83 -23.54
CA MET A 292 -14.65 25.75 -22.81
C MET A 292 -15.67 24.75 -22.27
N LYS A 293 -15.58 23.48 -22.72
CA LYS A 293 -16.53 22.41 -22.38
C LYS A 293 -16.61 22.26 -20.84
N ARG A 294 -17.68 22.77 -20.22
CA ARG A 294 -17.94 22.74 -18.75
C ARG A 294 -17.55 21.43 -18.05
N GLY A 295 -17.71 20.29 -18.71
CA GLY A 295 -17.35 18.98 -18.16
C GLY A 295 -15.84 18.72 -18.03
N GLY A 296 -15.00 19.26 -18.92
CA GLY A 296 -13.54 19.10 -18.85
C GLY A 296 -12.93 19.85 -17.67
N GLU A 297 -13.46 21.04 -17.38
CA GLU A 297 -12.97 21.88 -16.28
C GLU A 297 -13.45 21.36 -14.92
N ARG A 298 -14.71 20.89 -14.81
CA ARG A 298 -15.20 20.17 -13.62
C ARG A 298 -14.34 18.94 -13.31
N ARG A 299 -14.02 18.13 -14.34
CA ARG A 299 -13.12 16.98 -14.19
C ARG A 299 -11.77 17.40 -13.64
N ARG A 300 -11.17 18.44 -14.22
CA ARG A 300 -9.85 18.96 -13.82
C ARG A 300 -9.84 19.36 -12.34
N VAL A 301 -10.85 20.10 -11.88
CA VAL A 301 -10.95 20.52 -10.49
C VAL A 301 -11.23 19.36 -9.54
N SER A 302 -12.16 18.45 -9.88
CA SER A 302 -12.41 17.26 -9.07
C SER A 302 -11.16 16.39 -8.93
N VAL A 303 -10.45 16.12 -10.02
CA VAL A 303 -9.21 15.31 -10.01
C VAL A 303 -8.10 16.02 -9.23
N ALA A 304 -7.97 17.34 -9.36
CA ALA A 304 -6.99 18.12 -8.60
C ALA A 304 -7.24 18.04 -7.09
N TYR A 305 -8.51 18.18 -6.67
CA TYR A 305 -8.90 18.01 -5.27
C TYR A 305 -8.62 16.58 -4.78
N LEU A 306 -9.07 15.56 -5.51
CA LEU A 306 -8.95 14.16 -5.09
C LEU A 306 -7.50 13.67 -5.06
N ARG A 307 -6.60 14.30 -5.83
CA ARG A 307 -5.15 14.03 -5.75
C ARG A 307 -4.56 14.42 -4.39
N SER A 308 -5.05 15.50 -3.77
CA SER A 308 -4.58 15.96 -2.46
C SER A 308 -5.36 15.38 -1.28
N HIS A 309 -6.45 14.64 -1.54
CA HIS A 309 -7.33 14.03 -0.54
C HIS A 309 -7.47 12.52 -0.81
N PRO A 310 -6.36 11.76 -0.72
CA PRO A 310 -6.36 10.33 -1.06
C PRO A 310 -7.27 9.50 -0.14
N GLU A 311 -7.61 10.02 1.04
CA GLU A 311 -8.63 9.43 1.91
C GLU A 311 -9.96 9.26 1.20
N GLU A 312 -10.35 10.13 0.26
CA GLU A 312 -11.61 9.98 -0.48
C GLU A 312 -11.68 8.71 -1.33
N LEU A 313 -10.51 8.17 -1.69
CA LEU A 313 -10.35 7.10 -2.65
C LEU A 313 -10.05 5.74 -2.02
N ARG A 314 -10.04 5.66 -0.68
CA ARG A 314 -9.80 4.40 0.02
C ARG A 314 -11.08 3.59 0.23
N PRO A 315 -11.00 2.24 0.17
CA PRO A 315 -12.16 1.37 0.35
C PRO A 315 -12.93 1.70 1.63
N ARG A 316 -14.26 1.74 1.53
CA ARG A 316 -15.15 1.97 2.68
C ARG A 316 -16.50 1.32 2.47
N VAL A 317 -17.10 0.87 3.56
CA VAL A 317 -18.52 0.57 3.60
C VAL A 317 -19.26 1.87 3.91
N LEU A 318 -20.15 2.30 3.03
CA LEU A 318 -21.05 3.40 3.35
C LEU A 318 -21.99 2.97 4.46
N ARG A 319 -22.00 3.71 5.57
CA ARG A 319 -23.08 3.60 6.56
C ARG A 319 -24.33 4.16 5.89
N ARG A 320 -25.25 3.28 5.49
CA ARG A 320 -26.62 3.72 5.22
C ARG A 320 -27.21 4.11 6.57
N ASN A 321 -27.40 5.41 6.78
CA ASN A 321 -28.26 5.93 7.83
C ASN A 321 -29.72 5.52 7.57
#